data_AF-A0AAN9BC87-F1
#
_entry.id   AF-A0AAN9BC87-F1
#
_cell.length_a   1.000
_cell.length_b   1.000
_cell.length_c   1.000
_cell.angle_alpha   90.00
_cell.angle_beta   90.00
_cell.angle_gamma   90.00
#
_symmetry.space_group_name_H-M   'P 1'
#
loop_
_entity.id
_entity.type
_entity.pdbx_description
1 polymer ?
#
loop_
_entity_poly.entity_id
_entity_poly.type
_entity_poly.pdbx_seq_one_letter_code
_entity_poly.pdbx_strand_id
1 'polypeptide(L)'
;MPNVCCVTGCFNRSNKDSQYTFHRIPTVDSARSISFQNLTEKRRRAWLAKINRKTINDKTVKPWTRLCSKHFVSGTPAGVHDVTHPDWVPSFDMGYECHKGSLDKIKRGERR
;
A
#
# COMPACT_ATOMS: atom_id res chain seq x y z
N MET A 1 -13.40 14.59 4.18
CA MET A 1 -12.33 13.98 4.99
C MET A 1 -11.12 13.76 4.10
N PRO A 2 -9.95 14.39 4.35
CA PRO A 2 -8.78 14.19 3.50
C PRO A 2 -8.27 12.74 3.60
N ASN A 3 -8.11 12.07 2.46
CA ASN A 3 -7.56 10.73 2.43
C ASN A 3 -6.02 10.84 2.48
N VAL A 4 -5.42 10.55 3.63
CA VAL A 4 -3.96 10.52 3.79
C VAL A 4 -3.46 9.09 3.59
N CYS A 5 -2.29 8.94 2.98
CA CYS A 5 -1.64 7.64 2.85
C CYS A 5 -1.34 7.04 4.23
N CYS A 6 -1.57 5.75 4.41
CA CYS A 6 -1.34 5.08 5.69
C CYS A 6 0.09 4.52 5.88
N VAL A 7 0.90 4.52 4.81
CA VAL A 7 2.30 4.10 4.86
C VAL A 7 3.10 5.03 5.75
N THR A 8 3.99 4.45 6.56
CA THR A 8 4.89 5.19 7.44
C THR A 8 5.77 6.13 6.62
N GLY A 9 5.92 7.39 7.04
CA GLY A 9 6.73 8.37 6.31
C GLY A 9 6.13 8.92 5.02
N CYS A 10 4.93 8.47 4.61
CA CYS A 10 4.23 9.02 3.45
C CYS A 10 3.21 10.08 3.87
N PHE A 11 3.42 11.32 3.41
CA PHE A 11 2.56 12.48 3.72
C PHE A 11 1.63 12.87 2.57
N ASN A 12 1.50 11.99 1.57
CA ASN A 12 0.63 12.21 0.42
C ASN A 12 -0.84 12.25 0.87
N ARG A 13 -1.55 13.30 0.43
CA ARG A 13 -2.97 13.55 0.75
C ARG A 13 -3.78 13.70 -0.53
N SER A 14 -5.01 13.22 -0.51
CA SER A 14 -5.94 13.43 -1.62
C SER A 14 -6.43 14.87 -1.60
N ASN A 15 -6.02 15.65 -2.59
CA ASN A 15 -6.59 16.93 -2.96
C ASN A 15 -7.00 16.89 -4.45
N LYS A 16 -7.70 17.93 -4.91
CA LYS A 16 -8.14 18.04 -6.31
C LYS A 16 -6.95 17.98 -7.28
N ASP A 17 -5.81 18.53 -6.85
CA ASP A 17 -4.56 18.59 -7.61
C ASP A 17 -3.57 17.47 -7.25
N SER A 18 -4.07 16.35 -6.69
CA SER A 18 -3.18 15.26 -6.29
C SER A 18 -2.69 14.52 -7.53
N GLN A 19 -1.37 14.41 -7.68
CA GLN A 19 -0.75 13.58 -8.70
C GLN A 19 -0.93 12.07 -8.44
N TYR A 20 -1.44 11.71 -7.26
CA TYR A 20 -1.56 10.32 -6.83
C TYR A 20 -3.02 9.90 -6.67
N THR A 21 -3.33 8.67 -7.09
CA THR A 21 -4.62 8.04 -6.80
C THR A 21 -4.57 7.32 -5.46
N PHE A 22 -5.69 7.25 -4.75
CA PHE A 22 -5.77 6.64 -3.42
C PHE A 22 -6.61 5.37 -3.45
N HIS A 23 -5.97 4.24 -3.14
CA HIS A 23 -6.55 2.91 -3.19
C HIS A 23 -6.95 2.42 -1.80
N ARG A 24 -8.09 1.73 -1.71
CA ARG A 24 -8.57 1.15 -0.44
C ARG A 24 -7.84 -0.14 -0.12
N ILE A 25 -7.70 -0.44 1.17
CA ILE A 25 -7.26 -1.78 1.60
C ILE A 25 -8.34 -2.79 1.18
N PRO A 26 -7.97 -3.92 0.55
CA PRO A 26 -8.89 -4.96 0.14
C PRO A 26 -9.78 -5.44 1.30
N THR A 27 -11.07 -5.57 1.02
CA THR A 27 -12.04 -6.21 1.91
C THR A 27 -12.15 -7.69 1.56
N VAL A 28 -12.38 -8.53 2.56
CA VAL A 28 -12.73 -9.93 2.32
C VAL A 28 -14.17 -9.97 1.87
N ASP A 29 -14.42 -10.54 0.70
CA ASP A 29 -15.76 -10.71 0.17
C ASP A 29 -16.18 -12.18 0.35
N SER A 30 -17.05 -12.42 1.33
CA SER A 30 -17.61 -13.74 1.64
C SER A 30 -18.84 -14.09 0.81
N ALA A 31 -19.38 -13.17 0.01
CA ALA A 31 -20.67 -13.37 -0.68
C ALA A 31 -20.51 -14.08 -2.03
N ARG A 32 -19.33 -14.02 -2.66
CA ARG A 32 -19.14 -14.54 -4.04
C ARG A 32 -18.88 -16.04 -4.13
N SER A 33 -17.76 -16.51 -3.57
CA SER A 33 -17.31 -17.90 -3.64
C SER A 33 -16.22 -18.15 -2.60
N ILE A 34 -16.12 -19.37 -2.08
CA ILE A 34 -15.06 -19.80 -1.15
C ILE A 34 -13.67 -19.54 -1.75
N SER A 35 -13.48 -19.82 -3.04
CA SER A 35 -12.21 -19.56 -3.74
C SER A 35 -11.85 -18.07 -3.78
N PHE A 36 -12.84 -17.22 -4.05
CA PHE A 36 -12.68 -15.77 -4.10
C PHE A 36 -12.46 -15.16 -2.70
N GLN A 37 -13.15 -15.69 -1.69
CA GLN A 37 -12.95 -15.34 -0.30
C GLN A 37 -11.51 -15.62 0.14
N ASN A 38 -11.01 -16.82 -0.14
CA ASN A 38 -9.62 -17.20 0.17
C ASN A 38 -8.60 -16.28 -0.52
N LEU A 39 -8.83 -15.90 -1.78
CA LEU A 39 -7.97 -14.98 -2.52
C LEU A 39 -7.96 -13.57 -1.91
N THR A 40 -9.14 -13.02 -1.61
CA THR A 40 -9.26 -11.68 -1.01
C THR A 40 -8.70 -11.63 0.39
N GLU A 41 -8.89 -12.67 1.20
CA GLU A 41 -8.30 -12.80 2.52
C GLU A 41 -6.77 -12.88 2.45
N LYS A 42 -6.21 -13.70 1.56
CA LYS A 42 -4.76 -13.77 1.32
C LYS A 42 -4.20 -12.41 0.89
N ARG A 43 -4.89 -11.73 -0.02
CA ARG A 43 -4.50 -10.40 -0.50
C ARG A 43 -4.50 -9.37 0.61
N ARG A 44 -5.57 -9.33 1.40
CA ARG A 44 -5.72 -8.41 2.53
C ARG A 44 -4.64 -8.64 3.58
N ARG A 45 -4.37 -9.90 3.96
CA ARG A 45 -3.27 -10.23 4.89
C ARG A 45 -1.92 -9.76 4.35
N ALA A 46 -1.63 -9.98 3.07
CA ALA A 46 -0.39 -9.56 2.46
C ALA A 46 -0.24 -8.02 2.43
N TRP A 47 -1.32 -7.27 2.16
CA TRP A 47 -1.31 -5.82 2.24
C TRP A 47 -1.04 -5.31 3.66
N LEU A 48 -1.73 -5.87 4.67
CA LEU A 48 -1.53 -5.48 6.07
C LEU A 48 -0.10 -5.80 6.54
N ALA A 49 0.44 -6.95 6.15
CA ALA A 49 1.83 -7.33 6.42
C ALA A 49 2.82 -6.35 5.81
N LYS A 50 2.57 -5.87 4.58
CA LYS A 50 3.40 -4.85 3.91
C LYS A 50 3.25 -3.46 4.50
N ILE A 51 2.10 -3.09 5.05
CA ILE A 51 1.97 -1.80 5.74
C ILE A 51 2.76 -1.80 7.05
N ASN A 52 2.90 -2.97 7.69
CA ASN A 52 3.71 -3.20 8.89
C ASN A 52 3.53 -2.13 9.98
N ARG A 53 2.29 -1.75 10.25
CA ARG A 53 1.96 -0.68 11.21
C ARG A 53 1.09 -1.23 12.32
N LYS A 54 1.58 -1.19 13.57
CA LYS A 54 0.86 -1.73 14.75
C LYS A 54 -0.56 -1.19 14.91
N THR A 55 -0.81 0.05 14.49
CA THR A 55 -2.13 0.69 14.55
C THR A 55 -3.11 0.18 13.49
N ILE A 56 -2.63 -0.43 12.40
CA ILE A 56 -3.43 -0.92 11.27
C ILE A 56 -3.29 -2.44 11.23
N ASN A 57 -4.23 -3.12 11.86
CA ASN A 57 -4.36 -4.56 11.81
C ASN A 57 -5.73 -4.95 11.24
N ASP A 58 -5.98 -6.25 11.08
CA ASP A 58 -7.19 -6.74 10.44
C ASP A 58 -8.49 -6.28 11.14
N LYS A 59 -8.43 -6.08 12.46
CA LYS A 59 -9.56 -5.65 13.31
C LYS A 59 -9.67 -4.13 13.41
N THR A 60 -8.56 -3.40 13.33
CA THR A 60 -8.50 -1.94 13.53
C THR A 60 -8.46 -1.15 12.23
N VAL A 61 -8.28 -1.81 11.08
CA VAL A 61 -8.25 -1.13 9.79
C VAL A 61 -9.58 -0.45 9.53
N LYS A 62 -9.50 0.86 9.29
CA LYS A 62 -10.67 1.70 9.08
C LYS A 62 -11.07 1.69 7.59
N PRO A 63 -12.36 1.81 7.26
CA PRO A 63 -12.83 1.87 5.87
C PRO A 63 -12.24 3.03 5.04
N TRP A 64 -11.74 4.07 5.71
CA TRP A 64 -11.08 5.22 5.10
C TRP A 64 -9.55 5.13 5.05
N THR A 65 -8.95 4.02 5.51
CA THR A 65 -7.52 3.79 5.34
C THR A 65 -7.18 3.60 3.85
N ARG A 66 -6.18 4.34 3.35
CA ARG A 66 -5.81 4.38 1.94
C ARG A 66 -4.31 4.29 1.74
N LEU A 67 -3.91 3.77 0.58
CA LEU A 67 -2.55 3.83 0.05
C LEU A 67 -2.54 4.72 -1.19
N CYS A 68 -1.50 5.54 -1.34
CA CYS A 68 -1.30 6.30 -2.58
C CYS A 68 -0.66 5.44 -3.67
N SER A 69 -0.88 5.82 -4.94
CA SER A 69 -0.35 5.10 -6.12
C SER A 69 1.16 4.94 -6.13
N LYS A 70 1.91 5.83 -5.46
CA LYS A 70 3.37 5.75 -5.33
C LYS A 70 3.88 4.39 -4.84
N HIS A 71 3.08 3.65 -4.08
CA HIS A 71 3.51 2.37 -3.48
C HIS A 71 3.32 1.16 -4.42
N PHE A 72 2.86 1.40 -5.65
CA PHE A 72 2.70 0.42 -6.72
C PHE A 72 3.58 0.82 -7.89
N VAL A 73 4.21 -0.15 -8.55
CA VAL A 73 5.06 0.02 -9.73
C VAL A 73 4.27 0.65 -10.88
N SER A 74 3.05 0.15 -11.15
CA SER A 74 2.17 0.69 -12.19
C SER A 74 1.28 1.84 -11.72
N GLY A 75 1.40 2.26 -10.45
CA GLY A 75 0.50 3.26 -9.85
C GLY A 75 -0.88 2.74 -9.45
N THR A 76 -1.25 1.52 -9.83
CA THR A 76 -2.53 0.90 -9.50
C THR A 76 -2.34 -0.53 -9.00
N PRO A 77 -3.19 -0.98 -8.06
CA PRO A 77 -3.16 -2.36 -7.60
C PRO A 77 -3.71 -3.30 -8.69
N ALA A 78 -3.07 -4.46 -8.86
CA ALA A 78 -3.51 -5.46 -9.83
C ALA A 78 -4.91 -6.04 -9.51
N GLY A 79 -5.48 -6.84 -10.41
CA GLY A 79 -6.73 -7.57 -10.14
C GLY A 79 -6.59 -8.56 -8.98
N VAL A 80 -7.73 -9.00 -8.42
CA VAL A 80 -7.72 -10.00 -7.32
C VAL A 80 -7.16 -11.34 -7.79
N HIS A 81 -7.44 -11.71 -9.04
CA HIS A 81 -7.01 -12.96 -9.66
C HIS A 81 -5.55 -12.93 -10.15
N ASP A 82 -4.97 -11.74 -10.32
CA ASP A 82 -3.60 -11.56 -10.85
C ASP A 82 -2.54 -11.70 -9.75
N VAL A 83 -2.51 -12.87 -9.08
CA VAL A 83 -1.66 -13.12 -7.90
C VAL A 83 -0.16 -13.05 -8.21
N THR A 84 0.22 -13.27 -9.47
CA THR A 84 1.62 -13.21 -9.93
C THR A 84 2.11 -11.79 -10.22
N HIS A 85 1.21 -10.80 -10.29
CA HIS A 85 1.57 -9.44 -10.65
C HIS A 85 2.35 -8.75 -9.52
N PRO A 86 3.44 -8.00 -9.82
CA PRO A 86 4.22 -7.30 -8.79
C PRO A 86 3.38 -6.30 -7.98
N ASP A 87 2.37 -5.68 -8.61
CA ASP A 87 1.41 -4.76 -7.97
C ASP A 87 0.19 -5.45 -7.33
N TRP A 88 0.22 -6.78 -7.16
CA TRP A 88 -0.81 -7.46 -6.39
C TRP A 88 -0.81 -7.00 -4.92
N VAL A 89 0.37 -6.65 -4.41
CA VAL A 89 0.64 -6.07 -3.09
C VAL A 89 1.45 -4.78 -3.20
N PRO A 90 1.28 -3.82 -2.29
CA PRO A 90 2.15 -2.64 -2.26
C PRO A 90 3.58 -3.08 -1.90
N SER A 91 4.54 -2.63 -2.69
CA SER A 91 5.94 -3.07 -2.58
C SER A 91 6.94 -1.93 -2.63
N PHE A 92 6.56 -0.77 -3.18
CA PHE A 92 7.46 0.36 -3.40
C PHE A 92 7.39 1.38 -2.26
N ASP A 93 8.55 1.87 -1.82
CA ASP A 93 8.70 2.95 -0.83
C ASP A 93 7.79 2.80 0.42
N MET A 94 7.83 1.63 1.07
CA MET A 94 6.95 1.30 2.20
C MET A 94 7.37 1.94 3.54
N GLY A 95 8.37 2.83 3.53
CA GLY A 95 8.75 3.65 4.67
C GLY A 95 9.45 2.94 5.84
N TYR A 96 9.68 1.64 5.73
CA TYR A 96 10.64 0.91 6.53
C TYR A 96 11.70 0.36 5.58
N GLU A 97 12.96 0.64 5.88
CA GLU A 97 14.09 0.23 5.04
C GLU A 97 14.10 -1.29 4.92
N CYS A 98 13.72 -1.82 3.76
CA CYS A 98 14.17 -3.15 3.36
C CYS A 98 15.61 -2.94 2.89
N HIS A 99 16.57 -3.17 3.79
CA HIS A 99 18.00 -3.11 3.50
C HIS A 99 18.31 -4.09 2.36
N LYS A 100 18.32 -3.60 1.12
CA LYS A 100 19.01 -4.24 0.00
C LYS A 100 19.74 -3.15 -0.77
N GLY A 101 21.04 -3.05 -0.49
CA GLY A 101 22.01 -2.29 -1.27
C GLY A 101 22.16 -0.83 -0.85
N SER A 102 23.26 -0.54 -0.16
CA SER A 102 23.95 0.75 -0.27
C SER A 102 24.00 1.19 -1.74
N LEU A 103 23.53 2.38 -2.09
CA LEU A 103 24.07 3.15 -3.24
C LEU A 103 23.63 4.63 -3.35
N ASP A 104 22.62 5.13 -2.63
CA ASP A 104 22.19 6.54 -2.78
C ASP A 104 22.39 7.43 -1.54
N LYS A 105 23.45 7.18 -0.76
CA LYS A 105 23.87 8.08 0.34
C LYS A 105 24.65 9.33 -0.12
N ILE A 106 24.73 9.63 -1.41
CA ILE A 106 25.51 10.76 -1.93
C ILE A 106 24.54 11.73 -2.62
N LYS A 107 24.69 13.04 -2.38
CA LYS A 107 23.99 14.19 -3.01
C LYS A 107 22.90 14.93 -2.21
N ARG A 108 22.98 14.96 -0.88
CA ARG A 108 22.15 15.91 -0.09
C ARG A 108 22.92 16.68 0.99
N GLY A 109 24.22 16.89 0.76
CA GLY A 109 25.13 17.54 1.71
C GLY A 109 25.91 18.73 1.17
N GLU A 110 25.53 19.33 0.04
CA GLU A 110 26.28 20.47 -0.53
C GLU A 110 25.35 21.64 -0.83
N ARG A 111 24.93 22.31 0.26
CA ARG A 111 24.50 23.72 0.27
C ARG A 111 24.88 24.28 1.63
N ARG A 112 26.16 24.59 1.80
CA ARG A 112 26.65 25.49 2.84
C ARG A 112 27.55 26.51 2.18
#